data_AF-A0A8J5N7K0-F1
#
_entry.id   AF-A0A8J5N7K0-F1
#
_cell.length_a   1.000
_cell.length_b   1.000
_cell.length_c   1.000
_cell.angle_alpha   90.00
_cell.angle_beta   90.00
_cell.angle_gamma   90.00
#
_symmetry.space_group_name_H-M   'P 1'
#
loop_
_entity.id
_entity.type
_entity.pdbx_description
1 polymer ?
#
loop_
_entity_poly.entity_id
_entity_poly.type
_entity_poly.pdbx_seq_one_letter_code
_entity_poly.pdbx_strand_id
1 'polypeptide(L)'
;MKPPGTSTALVSFPGSGNTWVRYLLQQATGYYSGSVYKDYALMKNGFPAESVSNGSVVVVKTHEWGPEMRKTFGRAILVMRDPYLAIQAEFNRQSGGHIGHAQPDKYTRDGGRYWEKFVTNKALAWMNTTLDWLKFDRPLHLVFYEDLLDNLPEEMRRILEFLDLEVSDSNFDCMLRHQDGIYKRRRRPLNFDPFTPKLRKLVDKCKRLVDQAVREVLAGGDAKLVLHNLNYSNDSNGNQKSVTR
;
A
#
# COMPACT_ATOMS: atom_id res chain seq x y z
N MET A 1 -1.70 28.39 0.19
CA MET A 1 -1.79 27.08 -0.48
C MET A 1 -2.98 27.06 -1.44
N LYS A 2 -2.76 26.86 -2.73
CA LYS A 2 -3.46 25.89 -3.58
C LYS A 2 -2.40 25.41 -4.58
N PRO A 3 -2.11 24.10 -4.66
CA PRO A 3 -2.86 23.27 -5.59
C PRO A 3 -2.97 21.82 -5.10
N PRO A 4 -4.17 21.45 -4.70
CA PRO A 4 -4.63 20.10 -4.85
C PRO A 4 -5.83 20.14 -5.82
N GLY A 5 -5.82 19.19 -6.75
CA GLY A 5 -6.69 19.19 -7.93
C GLY A 5 -7.49 17.90 -8.00
N THR A 6 -7.20 17.06 -8.97
CA THR A 6 -7.83 15.75 -9.10
C THR A 6 -7.58 14.89 -7.86
N SER A 7 -8.66 14.41 -7.22
CA SER A 7 -8.57 13.47 -6.08
C SER A 7 -7.79 12.23 -6.51
N THR A 8 -6.64 11.98 -5.88
CA THR A 8 -5.72 10.90 -6.25
C THR A 8 -5.62 9.87 -5.13
N ALA A 9 -5.92 8.60 -5.42
CA ALA A 9 -5.76 7.52 -4.47
C ALA A 9 -4.27 7.19 -4.28
N LEU A 10 -3.83 7.06 -3.03
CA LEU A 10 -2.62 6.30 -2.69
C LEU A 10 -3.07 4.98 -2.09
N VAL A 11 -3.12 3.94 -2.92
CA VAL A 11 -3.70 2.66 -2.56
C VAL A 11 -2.65 1.57 -2.48
N SER A 12 -2.82 0.67 -1.52
CA SER A 12 -2.09 -0.59 -1.44
C SER A 12 -2.68 -1.53 -0.40
N PHE A 13 -2.17 -2.75 -0.34
CA PHE A 13 -2.38 -3.62 0.81
C PHE A 13 -1.70 -3.04 2.08
N PRO A 14 -2.30 -3.19 3.29
CA PRO A 14 -1.65 -2.80 4.56
C PRO A 14 -0.23 -3.36 4.73
N GLY A 15 0.70 -2.59 5.27
CA GLY A 15 2.11 -3.01 5.40
C GLY A 15 2.98 -2.75 4.16
N SER A 16 2.43 -2.16 3.09
CA SER A 16 3.16 -1.81 1.85
C SER A 16 3.76 -0.39 1.83
N GLY A 17 3.87 0.28 2.99
CA GLY A 17 4.64 1.53 3.08
C GLY A 17 3.91 2.85 2.83
N ASN A 18 2.57 2.87 2.68
CA ASN A 18 1.84 4.13 2.40
C ASN A 18 2.18 5.30 3.33
N THR A 19 2.27 5.07 4.64
CA THR A 19 2.55 6.16 5.59
C THR A 19 3.91 6.80 5.31
N TRP A 20 4.89 6.00 4.87
CA TRP A 20 6.19 6.50 4.46
C TRP A 20 6.10 7.26 3.12
N VAL A 21 5.40 6.73 2.12
CA VAL A 21 5.19 7.43 0.84
C VAL A 21 4.46 8.77 1.03
N ARG A 22 3.43 8.80 1.88
CA ARG A 22 2.75 10.04 2.27
C ARG A 22 3.71 11.03 2.90
N TYR A 23 4.56 10.57 3.82
CA TYR A 23 5.56 11.41 4.46
C TYR A 23 6.50 12.03 3.42
N LEU A 24 7.07 11.21 2.52
CA LEU A 24 7.98 11.67 1.46
C LEU A 24 7.30 12.73 0.58
N LEU A 25 6.05 12.50 0.15
CA LEU A 25 5.27 13.47 -0.63
C LEU A 25 5.05 14.78 0.13
N GLN A 26 4.72 14.73 1.42
CA GLN A 26 4.56 15.93 2.23
C GLN A 26 5.89 16.69 2.39
N GLN A 27 7.02 15.98 2.55
CA GLN A 27 8.34 16.61 2.65
C GLN A 27 8.77 17.25 1.33
N ALA A 28 8.54 16.58 0.19
CA ALA A 28 8.92 17.09 -1.11
C ALA A 28 8.06 18.30 -1.52
N THR A 29 6.74 18.22 -1.31
CA THR A 29 5.80 19.20 -1.88
C THR A 29 5.34 20.28 -0.91
N GLY A 30 5.43 20.03 0.39
CA GLY A 30 4.81 20.85 1.42
C GLY A 30 3.28 20.73 1.50
N TYR A 31 2.61 19.97 0.61
CA TYR A 31 1.16 19.75 0.65
C TYR A 31 0.79 18.59 1.57
N TYR A 32 -0.35 18.71 2.25
CA TYR A 32 -0.85 17.63 3.09
C TYR A 32 -1.32 16.43 2.28
N SER A 33 -1.17 15.25 2.87
CA SER A 33 -1.77 14.01 2.39
C SER A 33 -2.94 13.60 3.28
N GLY A 34 -4.02 13.13 2.68
CA GLY A 34 -5.21 12.71 3.39
C GLY A 34 -5.35 11.20 3.52
N SER A 35 -6.45 10.76 4.12
CA SER A 35 -6.83 9.35 4.21
C SER A 35 -8.35 9.21 4.34
N VAL A 36 -8.87 8.09 3.84
CA VAL A 36 -10.26 7.67 4.12
C VAL A 36 -10.46 7.27 5.59
N TYR A 37 -9.38 7.15 6.38
CA TYR A 37 -9.40 6.78 7.78
C TYR A 37 -9.23 8.00 8.69
N LYS A 38 -9.53 7.80 9.99
CA LYS A 38 -9.29 8.77 11.06
C LYS A 38 -8.32 8.20 12.09
N ASP A 39 -7.03 8.26 11.80
CA ASP A 39 -6.00 7.82 12.74
C ASP A 39 -5.51 8.98 13.62
N TYR A 40 -5.99 9.05 14.86
CA TYR A 40 -5.62 10.13 15.79
C TYR A 40 -4.13 10.18 16.13
N ALA A 41 -3.44 9.04 16.10
CA ALA A 41 -2.00 9.01 16.35
C ALA A 41 -1.24 9.64 15.18
N LEU A 42 -1.63 9.35 13.94
CA LEU A 42 -1.07 9.99 12.75
C LEU A 42 -1.45 11.48 12.66
N MET A 43 -2.68 11.86 13.02
CA MET A 43 -3.11 13.27 13.07
C MET A 43 -2.19 14.12 13.95
N LYS A 44 -1.88 13.62 15.15
CA LYS A 44 -1.00 14.33 16.09
C LYS A 44 0.47 14.33 15.65
N ASN A 45 0.86 13.35 14.84
CA ASN A 45 2.23 13.14 14.40
C ASN A 45 2.32 13.32 12.88
N GLY A 46 2.09 14.54 12.39
CA GLY A 46 2.47 14.94 11.02
C GLY A 46 1.48 14.66 9.89
N PHE A 47 0.29 14.11 10.15
CA PHE A 47 -0.76 13.92 9.14
C PHE A 47 -2.06 14.64 9.51
N PRO A 48 -2.07 15.98 9.57
CA PRO A 48 -3.22 16.75 10.06
C PRO A 48 -4.49 16.59 9.21
N ALA A 49 -4.35 16.15 7.95
CA ALA A 49 -5.45 15.95 7.01
C ALA A 49 -6.01 14.51 6.97
N GLU A 50 -5.82 13.69 8.01
CA GLU A 50 -6.63 12.46 8.15
C GLU A 50 -8.12 12.78 8.04
N SER A 51 -8.90 11.86 7.49
CA SER A 51 -10.33 12.05 7.14
C SER A 51 -10.61 13.09 6.06
N VAL A 52 -9.59 13.67 5.42
CA VAL A 52 -9.75 14.45 4.20
C VAL A 52 -9.53 13.53 2.99
N SER A 53 -10.56 13.37 2.17
CA SER A 53 -10.58 12.40 1.06
C SER A 53 -11.02 13.03 -0.28
N ASN A 54 -10.62 14.27 -0.52
CA ASN A 54 -10.97 15.02 -1.73
C ASN A 54 -9.73 15.73 -2.32
N GLY A 55 -9.94 16.50 -3.39
CA GLY A 55 -8.93 17.30 -4.06
C GLY A 55 -8.37 18.47 -3.26
N SER A 56 -8.42 18.47 -1.92
CA SER A 56 -7.71 19.45 -1.07
C SER A 56 -6.37 18.91 -0.50
N VAL A 57 -6.05 17.65 -0.79
CA VAL A 57 -4.79 16.99 -0.41
C VAL A 57 -4.10 16.39 -1.62
N VAL A 58 -2.79 16.18 -1.53
CA VAL A 58 -1.96 15.69 -2.65
C VAL A 58 -2.31 14.26 -3.05
N VAL A 59 -2.58 13.40 -2.06
CA VAL A 59 -3.05 12.03 -2.23
C VAL A 59 -3.94 11.64 -1.05
N VAL A 60 -4.81 10.67 -1.26
CA VAL A 60 -5.70 10.11 -0.23
C VAL A 60 -5.36 8.63 -0.04
N LYS A 61 -4.83 8.29 1.14
CA LYS A 61 -4.51 6.91 1.49
C LYS A 61 -5.77 6.07 1.69
N THR A 62 -5.81 4.89 1.07
CA THR A 62 -6.86 3.88 1.26
C THR A 62 -6.30 2.44 1.17
N HIS A 63 -6.94 1.52 1.88
CA HIS A 63 -6.80 0.07 1.68
C HIS A 63 -8.08 -0.56 1.10
N GLU A 64 -9.11 0.26 0.92
CA GLU A 64 -10.39 -0.16 0.36
C GLU A 64 -10.25 -0.41 -1.15
N TRP A 65 -11.06 -1.33 -1.66
CA TRP A 65 -11.09 -1.71 -3.06
C TRP A 65 -12.54 -1.98 -3.48
N GLY A 66 -12.75 -2.18 -4.77
CA GLY A 66 -14.06 -2.33 -5.38
C GLY A 66 -14.48 -1.13 -6.23
N PRO A 67 -15.50 -1.30 -7.09
CA PRO A 67 -15.89 -0.31 -8.07
C PRO A 67 -16.31 1.03 -7.45
N GLU A 68 -17.04 1.00 -6.32
CA GLU A 68 -17.49 2.22 -5.65
C GLU A 68 -16.32 3.04 -5.12
N MET A 69 -15.33 2.39 -4.51
CA MET A 69 -14.11 3.07 -4.05
C MET A 69 -13.34 3.65 -5.22
N ARG A 70 -13.12 2.87 -6.29
CA ARG A 70 -12.40 3.33 -7.48
C ARG A 70 -13.07 4.52 -8.15
N LYS A 71 -14.41 4.58 -8.20
CA LYS A 71 -15.16 5.70 -8.79
C LYS A 71 -14.83 7.05 -8.13
N THR A 72 -14.48 7.08 -6.84
CA THR A 72 -14.24 8.32 -6.08
C THR A 72 -12.97 9.09 -6.47
N PHE A 73 -12.02 8.48 -7.18
CA PHE A 73 -10.71 9.08 -7.46
C PHE A 73 -10.48 9.29 -8.96
N GLY A 74 -9.99 10.45 -9.38
CA GLY A 74 -9.68 10.70 -10.79
C GLY A 74 -8.33 10.15 -11.25
N ARG A 75 -7.43 9.83 -10.31
CA ARG A 75 -6.12 9.17 -10.55
C ARG A 75 -5.80 8.20 -9.41
N ALA A 76 -4.89 7.26 -9.64
CA ALA A 76 -4.45 6.34 -8.60
C ALA A 76 -2.95 6.05 -8.68
N ILE A 77 -2.30 5.98 -7.51
CA ILE A 77 -0.98 5.40 -7.31
C ILE A 77 -1.19 4.09 -6.55
N LEU A 78 -0.86 2.97 -7.17
CA LEU A 78 -0.92 1.64 -6.57
C LEU A 78 0.47 1.22 -6.11
N VAL A 79 0.70 1.25 -4.80
CA VAL A 79 1.94 0.79 -4.18
C VAL A 79 1.87 -0.72 -3.95
N MET A 80 2.79 -1.46 -4.55
CA MET A 80 2.90 -2.91 -4.39
C MET A 80 4.16 -3.24 -3.62
N ARG A 81 4.08 -4.25 -2.77
CA ARG A 81 5.22 -4.77 -2.00
C ARG A 81 5.19 -6.28 -2.07
N ASP A 82 6.36 -6.92 -1.98
CA ASP A 82 6.44 -8.37 -1.84
C ASP A 82 5.44 -8.88 -0.78
N PRO A 83 4.58 -9.86 -1.12
CA PRO A 83 3.48 -10.26 -0.26
C PRO A 83 3.94 -10.86 1.06
N TYR A 84 5.09 -11.56 1.11
CA TYR A 84 5.61 -12.10 2.36
C TYR A 84 5.96 -10.96 3.32
N LEU A 85 6.71 -9.98 2.81
CA LEU A 85 7.12 -8.82 3.59
C LEU A 85 5.93 -7.93 3.99
N ALA A 86 4.95 -7.76 3.11
CA ALA A 86 3.75 -6.95 3.39
C ALA A 86 2.85 -7.62 4.44
N ILE A 87 2.57 -8.92 4.32
CA ILE A 87 1.78 -9.70 5.29
C ILE A 87 2.45 -9.69 6.67
N GLN A 88 3.76 -9.92 6.72
CA GLN A 88 4.50 -9.87 7.97
C GLN A 88 4.52 -8.46 8.57
N ALA A 89 4.64 -7.42 7.74
CA ALA A 89 4.58 -6.04 8.20
C ALA A 89 3.21 -5.67 8.77
N GLU A 90 2.12 -6.17 8.19
CA GLU A 90 0.76 -5.98 8.71
C GLU A 90 0.55 -6.75 10.02
N PHE A 91 1.07 -7.97 10.14
CA PHE A 91 1.02 -8.73 11.38
C PHE A 91 1.75 -8.00 12.53
N ASN A 92 2.93 -7.48 12.23
CA ASN A 92 3.71 -6.65 13.13
C ASN A 92 2.93 -5.39 13.54
N ARG A 93 2.23 -4.75 12.59
CA ARG A 93 1.41 -3.57 12.87
C ARG A 93 0.26 -3.87 13.82
N GLN A 94 -0.47 -4.95 13.57
CA GLN A 94 -1.62 -5.34 14.41
C GLN A 94 -1.20 -5.82 15.80
N SER A 95 0.01 -6.38 15.92
CA SER A 95 0.50 -6.93 17.19
C SER A 95 1.31 -5.94 18.03
N GLY A 96 1.99 -4.98 17.39
CA GLY A 96 2.94 -4.07 18.05
C GLY A 96 2.73 -2.58 17.74
N GLY A 97 1.69 -2.20 16.98
CA GLY A 97 1.42 -0.82 16.59
C GLY A 97 2.18 -0.37 15.32
N HIS A 98 2.02 0.90 14.93
CA HIS A 98 2.48 1.41 13.62
C HIS A 98 3.95 1.09 13.30
N ILE A 99 4.84 1.24 14.27
CA ILE A 99 6.28 0.98 14.14
C ILE A 99 6.77 -0.23 14.94
N GLY A 100 5.87 -0.97 15.60
CA GLY A 100 6.27 -2.10 16.43
C GLY A 100 6.33 -3.43 15.69
N HIS A 101 6.69 -4.47 16.44
CA HIS A 101 6.84 -5.84 15.96
C HIS A 101 5.99 -6.79 16.81
N ALA A 102 5.49 -7.84 16.17
CA ALA A 102 4.93 -8.97 16.88
C ALA A 102 6.04 -9.68 17.65
N GLN A 103 5.76 -10.07 18.89
CA GLN A 103 6.65 -10.95 19.63
C GLN A 103 6.67 -12.35 18.97
N PRO A 104 7.80 -13.09 19.04
CA PRO A 104 7.93 -14.41 18.41
C PRO A 104 6.80 -15.40 18.75
N ASP A 105 6.32 -15.39 20.00
CA ASP A 105 5.23 -16.23 20.50
C ASP A 105 3.90 -16.02 19.76
N LYS A 106 3.67 -14.82 19.19
CA LYS A 106 2.46 -14.52 18.41
C LYS A 106 2.37 -15.36 17.13
N TYR A 107 3.51 -15.72 16.55
CA TYR A 107 3.57 -16.58 15.36
C TYR A 107 3.22 -18.04 15.68
N THR A 108 3.54 -18.49 16.89
CA THR A 108 3.29 -19.87 17.36
C THR A 108 2.00 -20.01 18.18
N ARG A 109 1.30 -18.90 18.43
CA ARG A 109 0.04 -18.87 19.18
C ARG A 109 -0.97 -19.90 18.65
N ASP A 110 -1.63 -20.61 19.57
CA ASP A 110 -2.61 -21.65 19.27
C ASP A 110 -2.05 -22.75 18.35
N GLY A 111 -0.77 -23.10 18.54
CA GLY A 111 -0.07 -24.07 17.69
C GLY A 111 0.14 -23.56 16.27
N GLY A 112 0.26 -22.25 16.08
CA GLY A 112 0.42 -21.60 14.77
C GLY A 112 -0.89 -21.33 14.01
N ARG A 113 -2.04 -21.84 14.49
CA ARG A 113 -3.33 -21.69 13.79
C ARG A 113 -3.74 -20.23 13.58
N TYR A 114 -3.41 -19.35 14.54
CA TYR A 114 -3.71 -17.92 14.40
C TYR A 114 -2.92 -17.30 13.23
N TRP A 115 -1.62 -17.59 13.16
CA TRP A 115 -0.76 -17.12 12.08
C TRP A 115 -1.17 -17.73 10.73
N GLU A 116 -1.49 -19.03 10.67
CA GLU A 116 -1.96 -19.67 9.43
C GLU A 116 -3.24 -19.01 8.89
N LYS A 117 -4.23 -18.79 9.76
CA LYS A 117 -5.47 -18.11 9.39
C LYS A 117 -5.20 -16.67 8.95
N PHE A 118 -4.31 -15.97 9.65
CA PHE A 118 -3.91 -14.61 9.31
C PHE A 118 -3.28 -14.56 7.91
N VAL A 119 -2.26 -15.36 7.64
CA VAL A 119 -1.58 -15.40 6.33
C VAL A 119 -2.55 -15.79 5.22
N THR A 120 -3.41 -16.78 5.45
CA THR A 120 -4.41 -17.20 4.45
C THR A 120 -5.32 -16.04 4.04
N ASN A 121 -5.89 -15.34 5.02
CA ASN A 121 -6.76 -14.21 4.78
C ASN A 121 -6.02 -13.04 4.13
N LYS A 122 -4.79 -12.75 4.58
CA LYS A 122 -4.01 -11.60 4.11
C LYS A 122 -3.39 -11.81 2.74
N ALA A 123 -3.02 -13.03 2.36
CA ALA A 123 -2.57 -13.36 1.01
C ALA A 123 -3.68 -13.12 -0.03
N LEU A 124 -4.91 -13.57 0.28
CA LEU A 124 -6.07 -13.32 -0.57
C LEU A 124 -6.41 -11.84 -0.63
N ALA A 125 -6.40 -11.13 0.51
CA ALA A 125 -6.65 -9.69 0.53
C ALA A 125 -5.60 -8.90 -0.28
N TRP A 126 -4.30 -9.24 -0.14
CA TRP A 126 -3.22 -8.61 -0.92
C TRP A 126 -3.44 -8.79 -2.43
N MET A 127 -3.78 -10.02 -2.84
CA MET A 127 -4.09 -10.33 -4.23
C MET A 127 -5.31 -9.53 -4.71
N ASN A 128 -6.45 -9.66 -4.02
CA ASN A 128 -7.73 -9.07 -4.43
C ASN A 128 -7.66 -7.54 -4.51
N THR A 129 -7.05 -6.89 -3.51
CA THR A 129 -6.85 -5.43 -3.54
C THR A 129 -6.01 -5.01 -4.75
N THR A 130 -4.90 -5.69 -5.01
CA THR A 130 -4.02 -5.36 -6.14
C THR A 130 -4.73 -5.58 -7.47
N LEU A 131 -5.32 -6.75 -7.68
CA LEU A 131 -6.02 -7.09 -8.92
C LEU A 131 -7.24 -6.20 -9.17
N ASP A 132 -7.97 -5.78 -8.14
CA ASP A 132 -9.09 -4.85 -8.34
C ASP A 132 -8.62 -3.46 -8.78
N TRP A 133 -7.54 -2.94 -8.18
CA TRP A 133 -6.99 -1.63 -8.55
C TRP A 133 -6.30 -1.61 -9.90
N LEU A 134 -5.79 -2.74 -10.39
CA LEU A 134 -5.36 -2.85 -11.79
C LEU A 134 -6.50 -2.61 -12.79
N LYS A 135 -7.78 -2.80 -12.40
CA LYS A 135 -8.95 -2.50 -13.25
C LYS A 135 -9.31 -1.02 -13.31
N PHE A 136 -8.54 -0.15 -12.65
CA PHE A 136 -8.77 1.29 -12.67
C PHE A 136 -8.64 1.81 -14.11
N ASP A 137 -9.68 2.48 -14.59
CA ASP A 137 -9.89 2.88 -15.98
C ASP A 137 -9.48 4.33 -16.25
N ARG A 138 -8.76 4.92 -15.31
CA ARG A 138 -8.22 6.28 -15.31
C ARG A 138 -6.71 6.20 -15.05
N PRO A 139 -5.95 7.31 -15.10
CA PRO A 139 -4.49 7.26 -14.94
C PRO A 139 -4.08 6.52 -13.67
N LEU A 140 -3.30 5.45 -13.85
CA LEU A 140 -2.79 4.57 -12.81
C LEU A 140 -1.25 4.56 -12.87
N HIS A 141 -0.61 4.87 -11.76
CA HIS A 141 0.83 4.74 -11.60
C HIS A 141 1.15 3.57 -10.67
N LEU A 142 1.94 2.61 -11.16
CA LEU A 142 2.39 1.48 -10.38
C LEU A 142 3.71 1.83 -9.70
N VAL A 143 3.78 1.62 -8.39
CA VAL A 143 4.99 1.84 -7.60
C VAL A 143 5.35 0.54 -6.89
N PHE A 144 6.53 0.00 -7.16
CA PHE A 144 7.04 -1.12 -6.39
C PHE A 144 7.80 -0.58 -5.19
N TYR A 145 7.41 -1.01 -3.99
CA TYR A 145 7.99 -0.56 -2.74
C TYR A 145 9.48 -0.89 -2.65
N GLU A 146 9.89 -2.02 -3.23
CA GLU A 146 11.28 -2.42 -3.34
C GLU A 146 12.11 -1.42 -4.19
N ASP A 147 11.54 -0.87 -5.26
CA ASP A 147 12.21 0.14 -6.09
C ASP A 147 12.36 1.48 -5.35
N LEU A 148 11.38 1.84 -4.51
CA LEU A 148 11.50 2.99 -3.59
C LEU A 148 12.65 2.81 -2.58
N LEU A 149 12.97 1.57 -2.20
CA LEU A 149 14.09 1.30 -1.29
C LEU A 149 15.44 1.35 -2.02
N ASP A 150 15.48 0.92 -3.27
CA ASP A 150 16.68 0.81 -4.08
C ASP A 150 17.07 2.15 -4.72
N ASN A 151 16.09 2.87 -5.27
CA ASN A 151 16.30 4.12 -5.99
C ASN A 151 15.22 5.18 -5.66
N LEU A 152 15.21 5.61 -4.40
CA LEU A 152 14.25 6.60 -3.90
C LEU A 152 14.19 7.89 -4.75
N PRO A 153 15.31 8.52 -5.17
CA PRO A 153 15.23 9.77 -5.92
C PRO A 153 14.44 9.62 -7.22
N GLU A 154 14.75 8.60 -8.03
CA GLU A 154 14.11 8.43 -9.33
C GLU A 154 12.64 8.01 -9.21
N GLU A 155 12.31 7.12 -8.26
CA GLU A 155 10.92 6.75 -8.01
C GLU A 155 10.08 7.93 -7.50
N MET A 156 10.64 8.79 -6.63
CA MET A 156 9.94 9.99 -6.17
C MET A 156 9.75 11.00 -7.31
N ARG A 157 10.71 11.15 -8.24
CA ARG A 157 10.53 12.00 -9.43
C ARG A 157 9.40 11.49 -10.31
N ARG A 158 9.34 10.18 -10.60
CA ARG A 158 8.24 9.56 -11.35
C ARG A 158 6.88 9.79 -10.70
N ILE A 159 6.80 9.64 -9.38
CA ILE A 159 5.56 9.90 -8.64
C ILE A 159 5.14 11.37 -8.74
N LEU A 160 6.07 12.31 -8.57
CA LEU A 160 5.79 13.74 -8.66
C LEU A 160 5.37 14.17 -10.07
N GLU A 161 6.03 13.62 -11.09
CA GLU A 161 5.66 13.81 -12.50
C GLU A 161 4.23 13.30 -12.76
N PHE A 162 3.90 12.08 -12.32
CA PHE A 162 2.54 11.54 -12.45
C PHE A 162 1.46 12.39 -11.74
N LEU A 163 1.84 13.07 -10.66
CA LEU A 163 0.95 13.96 -9.91
C LEU A 163 0.82 15.36 -10.54
N ASP A 164 1.61 15.68 -11.57
CA ASP A 164 1.79 17.01 -12.16
C ASP A 164 2.25 18.05 -11.14
N LEU A 165 3.25 17.69 -10.31
CA LEU A 165 3.77 18.55 -9.25
C LEU A 165 5.22 18.94 -9.50
N GLU A 166 5.43 20.22 -9.69
CA GLU A 166 6.77 20.81 -9.71
C GLU A 166 7.27 21.01 -8.27
N VAL A 167 8.49 20.56 -8.00
CA VAL A 167 9.18 20.67 -6.71
C VAL A 167 10.57 21.26 -6.95
N SER A 168 10.96 22.24 -6.14
CA SER A 168 12.31 22.82 -6.21
C SER A 168 13.36 21.81 -5.75
N ASP A 169 14.57 21.89 -6.32
CA ASP A 169 15.69 21.02 -5.93
C ASP A 169 15.97 21.07 -4.43
N SER A 170 15.89 22.27 -3.83
CA SER A 170 16.05 22.45 -2.38
C SER A 170 15.05 21.63 -1.55
N ASN A 171 13.78 21.59 -1.95
CA ASN A 171 12.76 20.80 -1.23
C ASN A 171 12.96 19.31 -1.46
N PHE A 172 13.32 18.92 -2.69
CA PHE A 172 13.60 17.53 -3.04
C PHE A 172 14.81 16.99 -2.25
N ASP A 173 15.89 17.76 -2.18
CA ASP A 173 17.09 17.44 -1.41
C ASP A 173 16.83 17.42 0.10
N CYS A 174 15.91 18.26 0.60
CA CYS A 174 15.46 18.22 1.98
C CYS A 174 14.74 16.89 2.27
N MET A 175 13.81 16.48 1.40
CA MET A 175 13.12 15.20 1.51
C MET A 175 14.10 14.03 1.53
N LEU A 176 15.10 14.00 0.64
CA LEU A 176 16.11 12.94 0.60
C LEU A 176 16.95 12.88 1.88
N ARG A 177 17.36 14.02 2.43
CA ARG A 177 18.12 14.09 3.70
C ARG A 177 17.31 13.59 4.91
N HIS A 178 15.99 13.68 4.85
CA HIS A 178 15.09 13.27 5.94
C HIS A 178 14.24 12.05 5.60
N GLN A 179 14.62 11.28 4.57
CA GLN A 179 13.78 10.25 3.96
C GLN A 179 13.13 9.25 4.93
N ASP A 180 13.80 8.83 6.00
CA ASP A 180 13.25 7.79 6.89
C ASP A 180 12.08 8.27 7.76
N GLY A 181 12.11 9.53 8.20
CA GLY A 181 11.20 10.08 9.20
C GLY A 181 11.05 9.19 10.45
N ILE A 182 9.93 9.33 11.16
CA ILE A 182 9.56 8.43 12.28
C ILE A 182 8.62 7.30 11.85
N TYR A 183 8.27 7.23 10.56
CA TYR A 183 7.21 6.35 10.05
C TYR A 183 7.76 5.07 9.41
N LYS A 184 9.06 5.02 9.09
CA LYS A 184 9.71 3.84 8.55
C LYS A 184 10.08 2.89 9.69
N ARG A 185 9.46 1.71 9.70
CA ARG A 185 9.80 0.65 10.66
C ARG A 185 11.16 0.05 10.32
N ARG A 186 12.06 0.01 11.31
CA ARG A 186 13.33 -0.73 11.19
C ARG A 186 13.06 -2.22 11.05
N ARG A 187 13.75 -2.90 10.13
CA ARG A 187 13.59 -4.35 9.99
C ARG A 187 14.14 -5.05 11.24
N ARG A 188 13.35 -5.96 11.81
CA ARG A 188 13.78 -6.89 12.85
C ARG A 188 13.58 -8.30 12.30
N PRO A 189 14.64 -8.97 11.84
CA PRO A 189 14.52 -10.33 11.30
C PRO A 189 14.06 -11.28 12.40
N LEU A 190 13.23 -12.25 12.02
CA LEU A 190 12.95 -13.40 12.88
C LEU A 190 14.12 -14.39 12.75
N ASN A 191 14.41 -15.11 13.82
CA ASN A 191 15.38 -16.21 13.83
C ASN A 191 14.79 -17.53 13.31
N PHE A 192 13.53 -17.53 12.86
CA PHE A 192 12.85 -18.66 12.24
C PHE A 192 12.05 -18.18 11.03
N ASP A 193 11.73 -19.11 10.12
CA ASP A 193 10.81 -18.86 9.02
C ASP A 193 9.36 -19.06 9.49
N PRO A 194 8.53 -17.99 9.55
CA PRO A 194 7.15 -18.15 9.98
C PRO A 194 6.27 -18.80 8.90
N PHE A 195 6.72 -18.91 7.64
CA PHE A 195 5.91 -19.42 6.54
C PHE A 195 6.13 -20.92 6.31
N THR A 196 5.19 -21.75 6.77
CA THR A 196 5.20 -23.18 6.47
C THR A 196 5.10 -23.45 4.95
N PRO A 197 5.54 -24.62 4.44
CA PRO A 197 5.45 -24.93 3.01
C PRO A 197 4.03 -24.78 2.43
N LYS A 198 3.01 -25.10 3.22
CA LYS A 198 1.59 -24.91 2.85
C LYS A 198 1.24 -23.43 2.65
N LEU A 199 1.68 -22.56 3.57
CA LEU A 199 1.46 -21.11 3.47
C LEU A 199 2.22 -20.53 2.29
N ARG A 200 3.47 -20.95 2.07
CA ARG A 200 4.27 -20.53 0.91
C ARG A 200 3.58 -20.84 -0.40
N LYS A 201 3.10 -22.07 -0.57
CA LYS A 201 2.35 -22.48 -1.77
C LYS A 201 1.16 -21.56 -2.07
N LEU A 202 0.43 -21.12 -1.04
CA LEU A 202 -0.67 -20.16 -1.18
C LEU A 202 -0.18 -18.77 -1.57
N VAL A 203 0.79 -18.22 -0.82
CA VAL A 203 1.32 -16.87 -1.07
C VAL A 203 1.95 -16.79 -2.46
N ASP A 204 2.72 -17.80 -2.87
CA ASP A 204 3.33 -17.87 -4.20
C ASP A 204 2.26 -17.99 -5.30
N LYS A 205 1.14 -18.68 -5.06
CA LYS A 205 0.03 -18.72 -6.01
C LYS A 205 -0.57 -17.33 -6.20
N CYS A 206 -0.87 -16.62 -5.11
CA CYS A 206 -1.37 -15.25 -5.14
C CYS A 206 -0.39 -14.31 -5.85
N LYS A 207 0.90 -14.41 -5.51
CA LYS A 207 1.97 -13.62 -6.12
C LYS A 207 2.05 -13.84 -7.62
N ARG A 208 2.06 -15.10 -8.09
CA ARG A 208 2.11 -15.40 -9.53
C ARG A 208 0.94 -14.80 -10.32
N LEU A 209 -0.27 -14.83 -9.77
CA LEU A 209 -1.45 -14.24 -10.42
C LEU A 209 -1.31 -12.72 -10.54
N VAL A 210 -0.85 -12.04 -9.48
CA VAL A 210 -0.56 -10.60 -9.52
C VAL A 210 0.58 -10.29 -10.48
N ASP A 211 1.69 -11.03 -10.42
CA ASP A 211 2.86 -10.82 -11.29
C ASP A 211 2.50 -10.98 -12.77
N GLN A 212 1.56 -11.89 -13.10
CA GLN A 212 1.05 -12.02 -14.46
C GLN A 212 0.21 -10.80 -14.86
N ALA A 213 -0.76 -10.42 -14.02
CA ALA A 213 -1.64 -9.27 -14.30
C ALA A 213 -0.86 -7.95 -14.45
N VAL A 214 0.10 -7.71 -13.56
CA VAL A 214 0.98 -6.54 -13.61
C VAL A 214 1.80 -6.50 -14.89
N ARG A 215 2.37 -7.64 -15.32
CA ARG A 215 3.14 -7.71 -16.57
C ARG A 215 2.30 -7.36 -17.79
N GLU A 216 1.07 -7.86 -17.85
CA GLU A 216 0.16 -7.58 -18.96
C GLU A 216 -0.25 -6.09 -18.96
N VAL A 217 -0.51 -5.49 -17.80
CA VAL A 217 -0.82 -4.05 -17.67
C VAL A 217 0.38 -3.19 -18.09
N LEU A 218 1.59 -3.53 -17.64
CA LEU A 218 2.81 -2.80 -18.03
C LEU A 218 3.13 -2.94 -19.52
N ALA A 219 2.69 -4.01 -20.17
CA ALA A 219 2.77 -4.19 -21.62
C ALA A 219 1.68 -3.42 -22.41
N GLY A 220 0.83 -2.64 -21.74
CA GLY A 220 -0.27 -1.88 -22.34
C GLY A 220 -1.55 -2.70 -22.58
N GLY A 221 -1.66 -3.90 -22.01
CA GLY A 221 -2.85 -4.75 -22.10
C GLY A 221 -4.01 -4.27 -21.23
N ASP A 222 -5.24 -4.61 -21.61
CA ASP A 222 -6.43 -4.32 -20.81
C ASP A 222 -6.53 -5.24 -19.59
N ALA A 223 -6.26 -4.70 -18.40
CA ALA A 223 -6.37 -5.37 -17.11
C ALA A 223 -7.67 -6.16 -16.91
N LYS A 224 -8.81 -5.70 -17.46
CA LYS A 224 -10.09 -6.38 -17.35
C LYS A 224 -10.08 -7.69 -18.14
N LEU A 225 -9.47 -7.70 -19.32
CA LEU A 225 -9.30 -8.88 -20.15
C LEU A 225 -8.34 -9.88 -19.50
N VAL A 226 -7.24 -9.40 -18.90
CA VAL A 226 -6.28 -10.23 -18.15
C VAL A 226 -6.97 -10.98 -17.01
N LEU A 227 -7.77 -10.26 -16.22
CA LEU A 227 -8.42 -10.83 -15.05
C LEU A 227 -9.56 -11.77 -15.40
N HIS A 228 -10.25 -11.52 -16.52
CA HIS A 228 -11.20 -12.46 -17.10
C HIS A 228 -10.49 -13.77 -17.52
N ASN A 229 -9.35 -13.68 -18.20
CA ASN A 229 -8.57 -14.84 -18.65
C ASN A 229 -7.94 -15.64 -17.50
N LEU A 230 -7.73 -15.01 -16.34
CA LEU A 230 -7.27 -15.67 -15.13
C LEU A 230 -8.39 -16.42 -14.37
N ASN A 231 -9.61 -16.50 -14.90
CA ASN A 231 -10.81 -17.05 -14.23
C ASN A 231 -11.03 -16.43 -12.84
N TYR A 232 -10.68 -15.16 -12.67
CA TYR A 232 -10.84 -14.46 -11.41
C TYR A 232 -12.24 -13.80 -11.36
N SER A 233 -13.23 -14.58 -10.94
CA SER A 233 -14.56 -14.07 -10.59
C SER A 233 -14.51 -13.51 -9.16
N ASN A 234 -14.87 -12.24 -9.01
CA ASN A 234 -14.89 -11.53 -7.72
C ASN A 234 -16.08 -11.98 -6.85
N ASP A 235 -16.28 -13.28 -6.64
CA ASP A 235 -17.29 -13.77 -5.69
C ASP A 235 -16.66 -13.91 -4.31
N SER A 236 -16.43 -12.76 -3.70
CA SER A 236 -16.43 -12.66 -2.25
C SER A 236 -16.95 -11.29 -1.85
N ASN A 237 -18.22 -11.26 -1.45
CA ASN A 237 -18.78 -10.27 -0.52
C ASN A 237 -17.98 -10.33 0.80
N GLY A 238 -16.75 -9.85 0.76
CA GLY A 238 -15.85 -9.73 1.90
C GLY A 238 -16.03 -8.37 2.52
N ASN A 239 -17.15 -8.18 3.21
CA ASN A 239 -17.44 -6.99 4.02
C ASN A 239 -16.45 -6.97 5.21
N GLN A 240 -15.19 -6.61 4.98
CA GLN A 240 -14.25 -6.27 6.04
C GLN A 240 -14.56 -4.85 6.49
N LYS A 241 -15.58 -4.71 7.34
CA LYS A 241 -15.61 -3.58 8.27
C LYS A 241 -14.29 -3.61 9.02
N SER A 242 -13.45 -2.62 8.78
CA SER A 242 -12.28 -2.32 9.57
C SER A 242 -12.72 -2.22 11.03
N VAL A 243 -12.40 -3.24 11.82
CA VAL A 243 -12.45 -3.13 13.27
C VAL A 243 -11.23 -2.29 13.66
N THR A 244 -11.40 -0.97 13.59
CA THR A 244 -10.53 0.00 14.25
C THR A 244 -10.69 -0.15 15.75
N ARG A 245 -9.60 -0.58 16.40
CA ARG A 245 -9.17 -0.05 17.70
C ARG A 245 -7.73 0.38 17.55
#